data_AF-A0A3D4IF62-F1
#
_entry.id   AF-A0A3D4IF62-F1
#
_cell.length_a   1.000
_cell.length_b   1.000
_cell.length_c   1.000
_cell.angle_alpha   90.00
_cell.angle_beta   90.00
_cell.angle_gamma   90.00
#
_symmetry.space_group_name_H-M   'P 1'
#
loop_
_entity.id
_entity.type
_entity.pdbx_description
1 polymer ?
#
loop_
_entity_poly.entity_id
_entity_poly.type
_entity_poly.pdbx_seq_one_letter_code
_entity_poly.pdbx_strand_id
1 'polypeptide(L)' 'MSLAQPNYFSAQDTMDGEFATLNLGPTHPATHGVFQNVLKVDGERIFSAEPTIGYIHRAFEKIAERRPYYQITP' A
#
# COMPACT_ATOMS: atom_id res chain seq x y z
N MET A 1 -2.19 22.81 7.33
CA MET A 1 -1.81 21.43 7.71
C MET A 1 -1.21 20.79 6.46
N SER A 2 0.12 20.70 6.38
CA SER A 2 0.83 20.16 5.22
C SER A 2 0.50 18.67 5.09
N LEU A 3 -0.17 18.27 4.01
CA LEU A 3 -0.30 16.87 3.64
C LEU A 3 1.10 16.40 3.23
N ALA A 4 1.78 15.67 4.12
CA ALA A 4 3.02 15.00 3.79
C ALA A 4 2.70 13.99 2.68
N GLN A 5 2.94 14.39 1.43
CA GLN A 5 2.99 13.43 0.35
C GLN A 5 4.19 12.51 0.64
N PRO A 6 4.00 11.18 0.70
CA PRO A 6 5.14 10.28 0.75
C PRO A 6 5.93 10.49 -0.54
N ASN A 7 7.12 11.08 -0.40
CA ASN A 7 8.03 11.37 -1.50
C ASN A 7 8.59 10.04 -2.04
N TYR A 8 7.83 9.32 -2.85
CA TYR A 8 8.28 8.08 -3.52
C TYR A 8 9.29 8.32 -4.66
N PHE A 9 9.67 9.58 -4.89
CA PHE A 9 10.44 10.01 -6.05
C PHE A 9 11.64 10.88 -5.66
N SER A 10 12.49 10.40 -4.74
CA SER A 10 13.85 10.94 -4.62
C SER A 10 14.78 10.14 -5.52
N ALA A 11 15.22 10.76 -6.61
CA ALA A 11 16.20 10.23 -7.55
C ALA A 11 17.64 10.13 -6.96
N GLN A 12 17.78 9.78 -5.67
CA GLN A 12 19.03 9.89 -4.91
C GLN A 12 19.45 8.65 -4.11
N ASP A 13 18.86 7.48 -4.33
CA ASP A 13 19.32 6.22 -3.72
C ASP A 13 20.40 5.50 -4.57
N THR A 14 21.25 6.26 -5.27
CA THR A 14 22.42 5.76 -5.98
C THR A 14 23.65 5.80 -5.07
N MET A 15 23.70 4.91 -4.09
CA MET A 15 24.98 4.43 -3.55
C MET A 15 24.91 2.90 -3.44
N ASP A 16 25.84 2.23 -4.11
CA ASP A 16 26.24 0.82 -3.97
C ASP A 16 25.55 -0.29 -4.81
N GLY A 17 24.63 0.05 -5.70
CA GLY A 17 24.06 -0.91 -6.67
C GLY A 17 22.81 -0.32 -7.31
N GLU A 18 22.54 -0.63 -8.59
CA GLU A 18 21.35 -0.13 -9.29
C GLU A 18 20.07 -0.76 -8.72
N PHE A 19 19.61 -0.29 -7.56
CA PHE A 19 18.30 -0.66 -7.05
C PHE A 19 17.21 0.01 -7.89
N ALA A 20 16.33 -0.80 -8.47
CA ALA A 20 15.18 -0.33 -9.21
C ALA A 20 13.94 -0.28 -8.31
N THR A 21 13.11 0.74 -8.49
CA THR A 21 11.80 0.82 -7.82
C THR A 21 10.71 0.26 -8.74
N LEU A 22 10.03 -0.79 -8.30
CA LEU A 22 8.93 -1.44 -9.01
C LEU A 22 7.62 -1.23 -8.25
N ASN A 23 6.64 -0.60 -8.89
CA ASN A 23 5.30 -0.49 -8.33
C ASN A 23 4.45 -1.71 -8.72
N LEU A 24 4.22 -2.61 -7.76
CA LEU A 24 3.25 -3.69 -7.89
C LEU A 24 1.87 -3.11 -7.58
N GLY A 25 1.19 -2.65 -8.64
CA GLY A 25 -0.01 -1.84 -8.56
C GLY A 25 -1.22 -2.50 -7.89
N PRO A 26 -2.27 -1.70 -7.59
CA PRO A 26 -3.39 -2.10 -6.75
C PRO A 26 -4.26 -3.22 -7.33
N THR A 27 -4.28 -3.39 -8.66
CA THR A 27 -5.11 -4.37 -9.38
C THR A 27 -4.28 -5.43 -10.11
N HIS A 28 -3.02 -5.62 -9.71
CA HIS A 28 -2.16 -6.60 -10.36
C HIS A 28 -2.76 -8.01 -10.22
N PRO A 29 -2.86 -8.83 -11.29
CA PRO A 29 -3.53 -10.14 -11.23
C PRO A 29 -2.93 -11.12 -10.21
N ALA A 30 -1.66 -10.91 -9.83
CA ALA A 30 -0.99 -11.70 -8.80
C ALA A 30 -1.40 -11.35 -7.36
N THR A 31 -2.19 -10.29 -7.13
CA THR A 31 -2.69 -9.94 -5.80
C THR A 31 -4.11 -10.47 -5.60
N HIS A 32 -4.37 -11.11 -4.45
CA HIS A 32 -5.74 -11.46 -4.04
C HIS A 32 -6.40 -10.21 -3.44
N GLY A 33 -7.28 -9.57 -4.21
CA GLY A 33 -7.99 -8.36 -3.79
C GLY A 33 -7.35 -7.08 -4.34
N VAL A 34 -7.44 -5.98 -3.59
CA VAL A 34 -6.86 -4.69 -3.98
C VAL A 34 -5.69 -4.39 -3.06
N PHE A 35 -4.48 -4.50 -3.59
CA PHE A 35 -3.24 -4.38 -2.84
C PHE A 35 -2.15 -3.78 -3.72
N GLN A 36 -1.54 -2.69 -3.25
CA GLN A 36 -0.41 -2.07 -3.90
C GLN A 36 0.83 -2.23 -3.02
N ASN A 37 1.97 -2.55 -3.63
CA ASN A 37 3.25 -2.67 -2.96
C ASN A 37 4.35 -2.03 -3.80
N VAL A 38 5.07 -1.06 -3.23
CA VAL A 38 6.22 -0.43 -3.88
C VAL A 38 7.47 -1.18 -3.45
N LEU A 39 8.11 -1.87 -4.40
CA LEU A 39 9.26 -2.73 -4.18
C LEU A 39 10.54 -2.01 -4.57
N LYS A 40 11.59 -2.15 -3.76
CA LYS A 40 12.97 -1.83 -4.13
C LYS A 40 13.67 -3.15 -4.45
N VAL A 41 14.08 -3.32 -5.70
CA VAL A 41 14.65 -4.58 -6.22
C VAL A 41 16.07 -4.40 -6.70
N ASP A 42 16.91 -5.40 -6.44
CA ASP A 42 18.24 -5.60 -7.00
C ASP A 42 18.19 -6.81 -7.93
N GLY A 43 17.96 -6.56 -9.22
CA GLY A 43 17.67 -7.60 -10.21
C GLY A 43 16.45 -8.45 -9.82
N GLU A 44 16.69 -9.70 -9.43
CA GLU A 44 15.66 -10.67 -9.01
C GLU A 44 15.40 -10.68 -7.50
N ARG A 45 16.19 -9.95 -6.69
CA ARG A 45 16.08 -9.92 -5.23
C ARG A 45 15.33 -8.69 -4.77
N ILE A 46 14.38 -8.87 -3.85
CA ILE A 46 13.68 -7.77 -3.19
C ILE A 46 14.51 -7.31 -1.99
N PHE A 47 14.89 -6.03 -1.97
CA PHE A 47 15.60 -5.40 -0.87
C PHE A 47 14.64 -4.81 0.17
N SER A 48 13.59 -4.11 -0.30
CA SER A 48 12.55 -3.54 0.55
C SER A 48 11.20 -3.57 -0.14
N ALA A 49 10.12 -3.56 0.65
CA ALA A 49 8.75 -3.57 0.18
C ALA A 49 7.90 -2.64 1.07
N GLU A 50 7.25 -1.66 0.46
CA GLU A 50 6.36 -0.72 1.13
C GLU A 50 4.91 -0.97 0.68
N PRO A 51 4.12 -1.68 1.52
CA PRO A 51 2.73 -1.97 1.20
C PRO A 51 1.83 -0.75 1.45
N THR A 52 1.04 -0.38 0.45
CA THR A 52 -0.05 0.59 0.62
C THR A 52 -1.33 -0.16 1.02
N ILE A 53 -1.76 0.03 2.26
CA ILE A 53 -2.98 -0.57 2.81
C ILE A 53 -4.16 0.42 2.80
N GLY A 54 -5.37 -0.10 2.99
CA GLY A 54 -6.56 0.73 3.19
C GLY A 54 -7.47 0.90 1.96
N TYR A 55 -7.13 0.34 0.80
CA TYR A 55 -7.99 0.39 -0.39
C TYR A 55 -9.41 -0.16 -0.19
N ILE A 56 -9.55 -1.15 0.69
CA ILE A 56 -10.84 -1.79 1.03
C ILE A 56 -11.30 -1.37 2.44
N HIS A 57 -10.72 -0.31 3.02
CA HIS A 57 -11.21 0.22 4.28
C HIS A 57 -12.58 0.88 4.07
N ARG A 58 -13.63 0.25 4.62
CA ARG A 58 -15.02 0.71 4.46
C ARG A 58 -15.58 1.41 5.71
N ALA A 59 -14.70 1.79 6.65
CA ALA A 59 -15.07 2.43 7.91
C ALA A 59 -16.21 1.69 8.67
N PHE A 60 -16.14 0.35 8.71
CA PHE A 60 -17.17 -0.48 9.34
C PHE A 60 -17.43 -0.09 10.81
N GLU A 61 -16.36 0.18 11.55
CA GLU A 61 -16.42 0.67 12.94
C GLU A 61 -17.26 1.96 13.05
N LYS A 62 -17.10 2.89 12.10
CA LYS A 62 -17.86 4.14 12.08
C LYS A 62 -19.32 3.94 11.72
N ILE A 63 -19.60 2.98 10.84
CA ILE A 63 -20.97 2.61 10.48
C ILE A 63 -21.66 1.96 11.68
N ALA A 64 -20.95 1.10 12.41
CA ALA A 64 -21.46 0.41 13.59
C ALA A 64 -21.90 1.37 14.70
N GLU A 65 -21.23 2.52 14.89
CA GLU A 65 -21.65 3.56 15.85
C GLU A 65 -23.09 4.07 15.63
N ARG A 66 -23.58 4.03 14.38
CA ARG A 66 -24.89 4.59 13.98
C ARG A 66 -25.94 3.52 13.71
N ARG A 67 -25.64 2.25 14.00
CA ARG A 67 -26.52 1.12 13.70
C ARG A 67 -26.93 0.42 14.99
N PRO A 68 -28.21 0.01 15.11
CA PRO A 68 -28.63 -0.79 16.25
C PRO A 68 -27.96 -2.17 16.20
N TYR A 69 -27.74 -2.77 17.38
CA TYR A 69 -26.94 -4.00 17.52
C TYR A 69 -27.38 -5.15 16.60
N TYR A 70 -28.68 -5.32 16.35
CA TYR A 70 -29.19 -6.39 15.47
C TYR A 70 -28.85 -6.19 13.98
N GLN A 71 -28.39 -5.00 13.56
CA GLN A 71 -27.94 -4.72 12.18
C GLN A 71 -26.41 -4.88 12.01
N ILE A 72 -25.67 -5.12 13.08
CA ILE A 72 -24.22 -5.34 13.05
C ILE A 72 -23.99 -6.86 12.98
N THR A 73 -24.26 -7.44 11.82
CA THR A 73 -24.04 -8.88 11.58
C THR A 73 -22.69 -9.12 10.87
N PRO A 74 -22.01 -10.25 11.16
CA PRO A 74 -20.78 -10.65 10.48
C PRO A 74 -20.93 -10.82 8.97
#